data_AF-A0A559NAI4-F1
#
_entry.id   AF-A0A559NAI4-F1
#
_cell.length_a   1.000
_cell.length_b   1.000
_cell.length_c   1.000
_cell.angle_alpha   90.00
_cell.angle_beta   90.00
_cell.angle_gamma   90.00
#
_symmetry.space_group_name_H-M   'P 1'
#
loop_
_entity.id
_entity.type
_entity.pdbx_description
1 polymer ?
#
loop_
_entity_poly.entity_id
_entity_poly.type
_entity_poly.pdbx_seq_one_letter_code
_entity_poly.pdbx_strand_id
1 'polypeptide(L)'
;MEINTNQDKYTRAKERVKDEKEFYNKVISSVFTIAIVASINYYLNEFSNPWFLWVVLGLSISLIFKAIKVFSFFPFMGRDWEQKKINQLMKEEEETSKKWR
;
A
#
# COMPACT_ATOMS: atom_id res chain seq x y z
N MET A 1 20.31 25.13 -11.03
CA MET A 1 19.87 23.99 -10.18
C MET A 1 18.82 23.19 -10.95
N GLU A 2 19.23 22.23 -11.79
CA GLU A 2 18.30 21.45 -12.65
C GLU A 2 18.45 19.92 -12.50
N ILE A 3 19.40 19.47 -11.67
CA ILE A 3 19.69 18.04 -11.49
C ILE A 3 18.73 17.35 -10.50
N ASN A 4 18.11 18.09 -9.57
CA ASN A 4 17.19 17.51 -8.57
C ASN A 4 15.83 17.10 -9.16
N THR A 5 15.29 17.84 -10.14
CA THR A 5 13.97 17.57 -10.71
C THR A 5 13.89 16.26 -11.50
N ASN A 6 14.97 15.84 -12.16
CA ASN A 6 15.00 14.57 -12.89
C ASN A 6 15.17 13.36 -11.96
N GLN A 7 16.01 13.48 -10.92
CA GLN A 7 16.16 12.42 -9.93
C GLN A 7 14.89 12.25 -9.07
N ASP A 8 14.21 13.33 -8.71
CA ASP A 8 12.95 13.27 -7.98
C ASP A 8 11.83 12.60 -8.79
N LYS A 9 11.71 12.94 -10.08
CA LYS A 9 10.75 12.30 -10.98
C LYS A 9 11.02 10.80 -11.13
N TYR A 10 12.29 10.41 -11.25
CA TYR A 10 12.68 9.02 -11.37
C TYR A 10 12.42 8.23 -10.08
N THR A 11 12.78 8.78 -8.92
CA THR A 11 12.54 8.16 -7.61
C THR A 11 11.04 7.96 -7.37
N ARG A 12 10.20 8.95 -7.70
CA ARG A 12 8.73 8.85 -7.59
C ARG A 12 8.14 7.77 -8.51
N ALA A 13 8.64 7.67 -9.75
CA ALA A 13 8.20 6.63 -10.67
C ALA A 13 8.60 5.24 -10.15
N LYS A 14 9.81 5.11 -9.60
CA LYS A 14 10.31 3.86 -9.01
C LYS A 14 9.51 3.44 -7.77
N GLU A 15 9.14 4.38 -6.90
CA GLU A 15 8.28 4.10 -5.74
C GLU A 15 6.89 3.59 -6.17
N ARG A 16 6.26 4.21 -7.17
CA ARG A 16 4.98 3.73 -7.71
C ARG A 16 5.06 2.28 -8.18
N VAL A 17 6.09 1.94 -8.97
CA VAL A 17 6.29 0.58 -9.47
C VAL A 17 6.56 -0.40 -8.32
N LYS A 18 7.25 0.04 -7.27
CA LYS A 18 7.53 -0.78 -6.09
C LYS A 18 6.24 -1.08 -5.30
N ASP A 19 5.41 -0.07 -5.06
CA ASP A 19 4.14 -0.22 -4.36
C ASP A 19 3.17 -1.12 -5.13
N GLU A 20 3.08 -0.95 -6.45
CA GLU A 20 2.31 -1.83 -7.33
C GLU A 20 2.81 -3.27 -7.27
N LYS A 21 4.12 -3.49 -7.38
CA LYS A 21 4.71 -4.84 -7.26
C LYS A 21 4.42 -5.50 -5.92
N GLU A 22 4.54 -4.75 -4.83
CA GLU A 22 4.29 -5.27 -3.50
C GLU A 22 2.81 -5.66 -3.33
N PHE A 23 1.90 -4.88 -3.89
CA PHE A 23 0.48 -5.21 -3.95
C PHE A 23 0.23 -6.52 -4.71
N TYR A 24 0.75 -6.65 -5.94
CA TYR A 24 0.58 -7.88 -6.73
C TYR A 24 1.13 -9.12 -6.01
N ASN A 25 2.28 -9.00 -5.33
CA ASN A 25 2.83 -10.09 -4.53
C ASN A 25 1.86 -10.53 -3.42
N LYS A 26 1.20 -9.57 -2.76
CA LYS A 26 0.20 -9.88 -1.72
C LYS A 26 -1.07 -10.49 -2.32
N VAL A 27 -1.52 -10.04 -3.49
CA VAL A 27 -2.64 -10.64 -4.23
C VAL A 27 -2.32 -12.08 -4.59
N ILE A 28 -1.18 -12.35 -5.22
CA ILE A 28 -0.78 -13.71 -5.62
C ILE A 28 -0.68 -14.62 -4.41
N SER A 29 -0.01 -14.16 -3.34
CA SER A 29 0.10 -14.91 -2.08
C SER A 29 -1.27 -15.20 -1.48
N SER A 30 -2.21 -14.25 -1.51
CA SER A 30 -3.57 -14.46 -0.98
C SER A 30 -4.38 -15.46 -1.80
N VAL A 31 -4.25 -15.45 -3.13
CA VAL A 31 -4.89 -16.45 -4.01
C VAL A 31 -4.37 -17.85 -3.69
N PHE A 32 -3.06 -17.98 -3.48
CA PHE A 32 -2.44 -19.26 -3.10
C PHE A 32 -2.95 -19.76 -1.73
N THR A 33 -3.07 -18.87 -0.75
CA THR A 33 -3.65 -19.19 0.55
C THR A 33 -5.11 -19.63 0.43
N ILE A 34 -5.93 -18.91 -0.34
CA ILE A 34 -7.33 -19.29 -0.57
C ILE A 34 -7.41 -20.66 -1.25
N ALA A 35 -6.57 -20.95 -2.24
CA ALA A 35 -6.55 -22.24 -2.93
C ALA A 35 -6.18 -23.40 -1.99
N ILE A 36 -5.18 -23.22 -1.13
CA ILE A 36 -4.82 -24.21 -0.10
C ILE A 36 -5.99 -24.44 0.85
N VAL A 37 -6.60 -23.37 1.35
CA VAL A 37 -7.71 -23.45 2.32
C VAL A 37 -8.95 -24.07 1.71
N ALA A 38 -9.28 -23.73 0.45
CA ALA A 38 -10.36 -24.34 -0.30
C ALA A 38 -10.12 -25.84 -0.52
N SER A 39 -8.88 -26.23 -0.83
CA SER A 39 -8.50 -27.63 -0.99
C SER A 39 -8.67 -28.40 0.32
N ILE A 40 -8.19 -27.84 1.44
CA ILE A 40 -8.36 -28.44 2.78
C ILE A 40 -9.84 -28.56 3.15
N ASN A 41 -10.66 -27.55 2.86
CA ASN A 41 -12.10 -27.61 3.13
C ASN A 41 -12.78 -28.74 2.33
N TYR A 42 -12.45 -28.85 1.04
CA TYR A 42 -12.94 -29.92 0.18
C TYR A 42 -12.59 -31.31 0.72
N TYR A 43 -11.35 -31.52 1.18
CA TYR A 43 -10.91 -32.80 1.73
C TYR A 43 -11.49 -33.14 3.12
N LEU A 44 -11.79 -32.13 3.95
CA LEU A 44 -12.16 -32.37 5.35
C LEU A 44 -13.66 -32.50 5.60
N ASN A 45 -14.55 -31.85 4.83
CA ASN A 45 -15.93 -31.67 5.32
C ASN A 45 -17.05 -31.58 4.27
N GLU A 46 -16.81 -31.88 2.98
CA GLU A 46 -17.86 -31.89 1.93
C GLU A 46 -18.85 -30.68 2.00
N PHE A 47 -18.38 -29.48 2.37
CA PHE A 47 -19.20 -28.26 2.55
C PHE A 47 -20.13 -28.17 3.78
N SER A 48 -20.11 -29.11 4.73
CA SER A 48 -20.99 -29.06 5.93
C SER A 48 -20.68 -27.87 6.87
N ASN A 49 -19.42 -27.39 6.88
CA ASN A 49 -19.03 -26.19 7.64
C ASN A 49 -18.14 -25.27 6.77
N PRO A 50 -18.68 -24.18 6.20
CA PRO A 50 -17.96 -23.28 5.30
C PRO A 50 -17.05 -22.30 6.06
N TRP A 51 -16.19 -22.81 6.95
CA TRP A 51 -15.26 -22.00 7.75
C TRP A 51 -14.26 -21.21 6.88
N PHE A 52 -14.04 -21.63 5.63
CA PHE A 52 -13.19 -20.93 4.66
C PHE A 52 -13.68 -19.50 4.38
N LEU A 53 -14.97 -19.22 4.57
CA LEU A 53 -15.55 -17.89 4.39
C LEU A 53 -14.90 -16.86 5.33
N TRP A 54 -14.53 -17.26 6.55
CA TRP A 54 -13.83 -16.38 7.48
C TRP A 54 -12.42 -16.06 7.00
N VAL A 55 -11.74 -17.04 6.39
CA VAL A 55 -10.40 -16.85 5.82
C VAL A 55 -10.46 -15.94 4.60
N VAL A 56 -11.43 -16.16 3.71
CA VAL A 56 -11.66 -15.31 2.54
C VAL A 56 -12.01 -13.89 2.99
N LEU A 57 -12.91 -13.71 3.96
CA LEU A 57 -13.28 -12.40 4.50
C LEU A 57 -12.06 -11.64 5.06
N GLY A 58 -11.24 -12.29 5.89
CA GLY A 58 -10.04 -11.66 6.45
C GLY A 58 -9.03 -11.25 5.36
N LEU A 59 -8.84 -12.10 4.35
CA LEU A 59 -7.93 -11.80 3.23
C LEU A 59 -8.48 -10.69 2.32
N SER A 60 -9.78 -10.70 2.01
CA SER A 60 -10.44 -9.66 1.23
C SER A 60 -10.32 -8.30 1.90
N ILE A 61 -10.56 -8.21 3.21
CA ILE A 61 -10.42 -6.96 3.97
C ILE A 61 -8.98 -6.47 3.95
N SER A 62 -8.00 -7.36 4.14
CA SER A 62 -6.57 -7.02 4.09
C SER A 62 -6.16 -6.46 2.71
N LEU A 63 -6.64 -7.08 1.63
CA LEU A 63 -6.40 -6.61 0.27
C LEU A 63 -7.05 -5.26 -0.01
N ILE A 64 -8.30 -5.05 0.41
CA ILE A 64 -9.01 -3.78 0.24
C ILE A 64 -8.24 -2.64 0.94
N PHE A 65 -7.79 -2.85 2.18
CA PHE A 65 -6.98 -1.86 2.90
C PHE A 65 -5.69 -1.51 2.15
N LYS A 66 -4.99 -2.50 1.61
CA LYS A 66 -3.77 -2.28 0.81
C LYS A 66 -4.07 -1.59 -0.50
N ALA A 67 -5.16 -1.96 -1.17
CA ALA A 67 -5.60 -1.32 -2.41
C ALA A 67 -5.91 0.16 -2.17
N ILE A 68 -6.67 0.49 -1.12
CA ILE A 68 -6.98 1.88 -0.75
C ILE A 68 -5.69 2.71 -0.56
N LYS A 69 -4.68 2.12 0.09
CA LYS A 69 -3.38 2.77 0.30
C LYS A 69 -2.60 2.97 -1.01
N VAL A 70 -2.46 1.92 -1.83
CA VAL A 70 -1.69 1.94 -3.08
C VAL A 70 -2.33 2.84 -4.13
N PHE A 71 -3.65 2.76 -4.27
CA PHE A 71 -4.39 3.60 -5.21
C PHE A 71 -4.66 5.01 -4.67
N SER A 72 -4.21 5.35 -3.45
CA SER A 72 -4.50 6.63 -2.79
C SER A 72 -5.96 7.04 -2.94
N PHE A 73 -6.87 6.10 -2.67
CA PHE A 73 -8.29 6.24 -3.00
C PHE A 73 -9.01 7.36 -2.24
N PHE A 74 -8.37 8.00 -1.26
CA PHE A 74 -8.87 9.22 -0.64
C PHE A 74 -8.44 10.45 -1.48
N PRO A 75 -9.30 11.00 -2.37
CA PRO A 75 -8.97 12.20 -3.13
C PRO A 75 -8.65 13.42 -2.25
N PHE A 76 -9.11 13.44 -1.00
CA PHE A 76 -8.94 14.54 -0.05
C PHE A 76 -7.68 14.43 0.84
N MET A 77 -7.10 13.24 0.97
CA MET A 77 -5.87 12.99 1.74
C MET A 77 -4.85 12.28 0.84
N GLY A 78 -4.81 12.72 -0.42
CA GLY A 78 -3.87 12.22 -1.41
C GLY A 78 -2.46 12.74 -1.17
N ARG A 79 -1.49 12.13 -1.86
CA ARG A 79 -0.06 12.47 -1.85
C ARG A 79 0.27 13.96 -1.97
N ASP A 80 -0.60 14.78 -2.56
CA ASP A 80 -0.44 16.24 -2.60
C ASP A 80 -0.46 16.89 -1.21
N TRP A 81 -1.31 16.40 -0.29
CA TRP A 81 -1.31 16.86 1.10
C TRP A 81 -0.03 16.41 1.81
N GLU A 82 0.40 15.17 1.59
CA GLU A 82 1.62 14.61 2.18
C GLU A 82 2.86 15.39 1.71
N GLN A 83 2.95 15.68 0.41
CA GLN A 83 4.00 16.49 -0.20
C GLN A 83 4.00 17.94 0.33
N LYS A 84 2.81 18.54 0.48
CA LYS A 84 2.67 19.86 1.11
C LYS A 84 3.15 19.86 2.54
N LYS A 85 2.83 18.81 3.31
CA LYS A 85 3.22 18.71 4.72
C LYS A 85 4.73 18.52 4.88
N ILE A 86 5.35 17.69 4.05
CA ILE A 86 6.81 17.52 4.01
C ILE A 86 7.50 18.85 3.67
N ASN A 87 7.05 19.55 2.62
CA ASN A 87 7.60 20.85 2.26
C ASN A 87 7.42 21.89 3.37
N GLN A 88 6.30 21.84 4.11
CA GLN A 88 6.06 22.73 5.23
C GLN A 88 7.03 22.44 6.39
N LEU A 89 7.22 21.17 6.76
CA LEU A 89 8.18 20.75 7.78
C LEU A 89 9.63 21.11 7.43
N MET A 90 10.05 20.90 6.18
CA MET A 90 11.40 21.28 5.73
C MET A 90 11.63 22.80 5.82
N LYS A 91 10.62 23.61 5.47
CA LYS A 91 10.72 25.08 5.62
C LYS A 91 10.78 25.50 7.07
N GLU A 92 9.97 24.88 7.94
CA GLU A 92 10.01 25.13 9.38
C GLU A 92 11.39 24.77 9.97
N GLU A 93 12.01 23.66 9.53
CA GLU A 93 13.39 23.30 9.93
C GLU A 93 14.44 24.30 9.44
N GLU A 94 14.37 24.74 8.17
CA GLU A 94 15.28 25.76 7.63
C GLU A 94 15.18 27.10 8.35
N GLU A 95 13.96 27.55 8.65
CA GLU A 95 13.72 28.78 9.39
C GLU A 95 14.20 28.67 10.84
N THR A 96 13.96 27.52 11.48
CA THR A 96 14.43 27.26 12.84
C THR A 96 15.96 27.20 12.88
N SER A 97 16.60 26.51 11.93
CA SER A 97 18.06 26.43 11.78
C SER A 97 18.71 27.80 11.59
N LYS A 98 18.12 28.69 10.77
CA LYS A 98 18.60 30.06 10.58
C LYS A 98 18.42 30.94 11.82
N LYS A 99 17.44 30.67 12.67
CA LYS A 99 17.19 31.43 13.91
C LYS A 99 18.20 31.11 15.01
N TRP A 100 18.78 29.91 15.00
CA TRP A 100 19.77 29.45 15.99
C TRP A 100 21.23 29.63 15.54
N ARG A 101 21.47 30.34 14.43
CA ARG A 101 22.78 30.61 13.85
C ARG A 101 23.01 32.11 13.78
#